data_AF-A0A7C6AZD3-F1
#
_entry.id   AF-A0A7C6AZD3-F1
#
_cell.length_a   1.000
_cell.length_b   1.000
_cell.length_c   1.000
_cell.angle_alpha   90.00
_cell.angle_beta   90.00
_cell.angle_gamma   90.00
#
_symmetry.space_group_name_H-M   'P 1'
#
loop_
_entity.id
_entity.type
_entity.pdbx_description
1 polymer ?
#
loop_
_entity_poly.entity_id
_entity_poly.type
_entity_poly.pdbx_seq_one_letter_code
_entity_poly.pdbx_strand_id
1 'polypeptide(L)'
;MVKIVDLTLPMVDGGPSYPKDPQLRLKDFRKLPEDGCNVTEITMGTHQGTHLDAPFHFLQDGKSLDQIPLERFYGPAVLVDLAPGGELPPKTPITPDM
;
A
#
# COMPACT_ATOMS: atom_id res chain seq x y z
N MET A 1 -4.41 12.42 -24.60
CA MET A 1 -4.95 11.38 -23.68
C MET A 1 -4.03 11.31 -22.48
N VAL A 2 -4.57 11.24 -21.27
CA VAL A 2 -3.77 11.02 -20.06
C VAL A 2 -3.43 9.53 -19.98
N LYS A 3 -2.16 9.20 -19.73
CA LYS A 3 -1.75 7.82 -19.44
C LYS A 3 -1.88 7.58 -17.94
N ILE A 4 -2.58 6.51 -17.57
CA ILE A 4 -2.63 6.03 -16.19
C ILE A 4 -1.58 4.92 -16.04
N VAL A 5 -0.80 4.97 -14.97
CA VAL A 5 0.21 3.97 -14.62
C VAL A 5 -0.17 3.37 -13.28
N ASP A 6 -0.29 2.06 -13.21
CA ASP A 6 -0.53 1.34 -11.96
C ASP A 6 0.78 1.17 -11.19
N LEU A 7 0.80 1.61 -9.94
CA LEU A 7 1.94 1.52 -9.02
C LEU A 7 1.68 0.51 -7.89
N THR A 8 0.64 -0.32 -8.04
CA THR A 8 0.16 -1.25 -7.02
C THR A 8 0.74 -2.65 -7.24
N LEU A 9 1.11 -3.32 -6.15
CA LEU A 9 1.45 -4.75 -6.18
C LEU A 9 0.20 -5.61 -5.93
N PRO A 10 0.09 -6.80 -6.55
CA PRO A 10 -1.04 -7.69 -6.33
C PRO A 10 -1.08 -8.20 -4.88
N MET A 11 -2.29 -8.31 -4.34
CA MET A 11 -2.53 -8.95 -3.05
C MET A 11 -2.63 -10.46 -3.24
N VAL A 12 -1.80 -11.22 -2.52
CA VAL A 12 -1.71 -12.68 -2.62
C VAL A 12 -1.91 -13.28 -1.23
N ASP A 13 -2.74 -14.32 -1.13
CA ASP A 13 -2.96 -15.03 0.14
C ASP A 13 -1.64 -15.55 0.73
N GLY A 14 -1.41 -15.28 2.02
CA GLY A 14 -0.13 -15.61 2.67
C GLY A 14 1.09 -14.87 2.10
N GLY A 15 0.88 -13.80 1.33
CA GLY A 15 1.95 -12.92 0.86
C GLY A 15 2.70 -12.24 2.01
N PRO A 16 3.84 -11.58 1.71
CA PRO A 16 4.65 -10.94 2.74
C PRO A 16 3.86 -9.90 3.54
N SER A 17 3.98 -9.96 4.86
CA SER A 17 3.52 -8.95 5.80
C SER A 17 4.69 -8.49 6.67
N TYR A 18 4.59 -7.30 7.27
CA TYR A 18 5.61 -6.84 8.21
C TYR A 18 5.73 -7.81 9.39
N PRO A 19 6.93 -8.04 9.95
CA PRO A 19 7.09 -8.96 11.08
C PRO A 19 6.16 -8.60 12.24
N LYS A 20 5.35 -9.59 12.67
CA LYS A 20 4.34 -9.52 13.74
C LYS A 20 3.01 -8.86 13.38
N ASP A 21 2.85 -8.34 12.17
CA ASP A 21 1.56 -7.85 11.70
C ASP A 21 0.62 -9.02 11.35
N PRO A 22 -0.71 -8.77 11.34
CA PRO A 22 -1.67 -9.75 10.84
C PRO A 22 -1.33 -10.14 9.40
N GLN A 23 -1.26 -11.44 9.13
CA GLN A 23 -1.05 -11.97 7.79
C GLN A 23 -2.26 -11.70 6.91
N LEU A 24 -2.03 -11.33 5.65
CA LEU A 24 -3.08 -11.29 4.64
C LEU A 24 -3.69 -12.69 4.48
N ARG A 25 -5.01 -12.77 4.61
CA ARG A 25 -5.80 -13.96 4.30
C ARG A 25 -6.88 -13.63 3.30
N LEU A 26 -6.92 -14.37 2.21
CA LEU A 26 -7.96 -14.33 1.19
C LEU A 26 -8.68 -15.67 1.19
N LYS A 27 -9.99 -15.66 1.44
CA LYS A 27 -10.81 -16.87 1.47
C LYS A 27 -12.01 -16.71 0.57
N ASP A 28 -12.25 -17.71 -0.27
CA ASP A 28 -13.46 -17.77 -1.06
C ASP A 28 -14.68 -17.88 -0.15
N PHE A 29 -15.60 -16.92 -0.27
CA PHE A 29 -16.83 -16.84 0.52
C PHE A 29 -18.06 -17.25 -0.29
N ARG A 30 -18.11 -16.86 -1.57
CA ARG A 30 -19.10 -17.29 -2.55
C ARG A 30 -18.43 -17.55 -3.90
N LYS A 31 -18.91 -18.55 -4.64
CA LYS A 31 -18.44 -18.83 -6.00
C LYS A 31 -19.58 -19.05 -6.98
N LEU A 32 -19.33 -18.63 -8.21
CA LEU A 32 -20.12 -19.05 -9.34
C LEU A 32 -19.73 -20.47 -9.77
N PRO A 33 -20.72 -21.28 -10.21
CA PRO A 33 -22.14 -20.93 -10.37
C PRO A 33 -23.00 -21.04 -9.11
N GLU A 34 -22.53 -21.69 -8.05
CA GLU A 34 -23.33 -22.17 -6.91
C GLU A 34 -24.07 -21.06 -6.16
N ASP A 35 -23.41 -19.92 -5.96
CA ASP A 35 -23.92 -18.81 -5.15
C ASP A 35 -24.47 -17.64 -5.99
N GLY A 36 -24.38 -17.71 -7.32
CA GLY A 36 -24.78 -16.63 -8.22
C GLY A 36 -23.82 -15.43 -8.26
N CYS A 37 -22.74 -15.43 -7.48
CA CYS A 37 -21.68 -14.42 -7.52
C CYS A 37 -20.34 -14.94 -6.98
N ASN A 38 -19.25 -14.23 -7.27
CA ASN A 38 -17.95 -14.46 -6.64
C ASN A 38 -17.73 -13.43 -5.54
N VAL A 39 -17.43 -13.89 -4.32
CA VAL A 39 -17.07 -13.04 -3.18
C VAL A 39 -15.88 -13.64 -2.47
N THR A 40 -14.88 -12.83 -2.16
CA THR A 40 -13.70 -13.20 -1.38
C THR A 40 -13.74 -12.42 -0.06
N GLU A 41 -13.64 -13.14 1.05
CA GLU A 41 -13.38 -12.58 2.37
C GLU A 41 -11.90 -12.19 2.47
N ILE A 42 -11.65 -10.98 2.96
CA ILE A 42 -10.31 -10.42 3.14
C ILE A 42 -10.11 -10.13 4.62
N THR A 43 -9.06 -10.69 5.19
CA THR A 43 -8.55 -10.32 6.53
C THR A 43 -7.13 -9.79 6.38
N MET A 44 -6.87 -8.59 6.86
CA MET A 44 -5.57 -7.92 6.72
C MET A 44 -5.33 -6.89 7.83
N GLY A 45 -4.05 -6.61 8.10
CA GLY A 45 -3.65 -5.38 8.78
C GLY A 45 -3.70 -4.16 7.84
N THR A 46 -3.75 -2.95 8.40
CA THR A 46 -3.81 -1.70 7.62
C THR A 46 -2.56 -1.42 6.78
N HIS A 47 -1.42 -2.03 7.14
CA HIS A 47 -0.11 -1.84 6.49
C HIS A 47 0.26 -2.97 5.52
N GLN A 48 -0.74 -3.64 4.93
CA GLN A 48 -0.53 -4.76 4.01
C GLN A 48 -0.40 -4.28 2.56
N GLY A 49 0.64 -4.74 1.85
CA GLY A 49 0.83 -4.47 0.42
C GLY A 49 1.15 -3.01 0.10
N THR A 50 0.76 -2.55 -1.10
CA THR A 50 0.77 -1.11 -1.43
C THR A 50 -0.33 -0.42 -0.63
N HIS A 51 0.04 0.38 0.37
CA HIS A 51 -0.88 0.99 1.34
C HIS A 51 -0.56 2.47 1.58
N LEU A 52 -1.32 3.09 2.48
CA LEU A 52 -1.17 4.49 2.88
C LEU A 52 -1.07 4.59 4.40
N ASP A 53 -0.09 5.34 4.90
CA ASP A 53 0.08 5.60 6.32
C ASP A 53 -0.55 6.94 6.73
N ALA A 54 -1.51 6.88 7.65
CA ALA A 54 -2.03 8.07 8.32
C ALA A 54 -1.11 8.50 9.48
N PRO A 55 -1.11 9.78 9.88
CA PRO A 55 -0.35 10.25 11.05
C PRO A 55 -0.60 9.44 12.33
N PHE A 56 -1.83 8.95 12.52
CA PHE A 56 -2.19 8.07 13.65
C PHE A 56 -1.36 6.78 13.74
N HIS A 57 -0.68 6.37 12.67
CA HIS A 57 0.21 5.21 12.69
C HIS A 57 1.34 5.34 13.73
N PHE A 58 1.86 6.56 13.95
CA PHE A 58 2.96 6.81 14.88
C PHE A 58 2.68 7.91 15.90
N LEU A 59 1.67 8.75 15.67
CA LEU A 59 1.31 9.86 16.55
C LEU A 59 0.03 9.50 17.30
N GLN A 60 0.11 9.45 18.64
CA GLN A 60 -1.05 9.11 19.49
C GLN A 60 -2.27 10.00 19.22
N ASP A 61 -2.05 11.30 19.02
CA ASP A 61 -3.11 12.27 18.68
C ASP A 61 -3.13 12.59 17.17
N GLY A 62 -2.54 11.72 16.36
CA GLY A 62 -2.49 11.85 14.90
C GLY A 62 -3.86 11.66 14.27
N LYS A 63 -4.09 12.32 13.13
CA LYS A 63 -5.31 12.12 12.33
C LYS A 63 -5.36 10.69 11.79
N SER A 64 -6.51 10.04 11.91
CA SER A 64 -6.84 8.80 11.20
C SER A 64 -7.18 9.08 9.73
N LEU A 65 -7.20 8.04 8.89
CA LEU A 65 -7.43 8.16 7.45
C LEU A 65 -8.72 8.93 7.11
N ASP A 66 -9.82 8.63 7.83
CA ASP A 66 -11.14 9.24 7.65
C ASP A 66 -11.20 10.73 8.05
N GLN A 67 -10.17 11.24 8.74
CA GLN A 67 -10.04 12.64 9.14
C GLN A 67 -9.16 13.46 8.18
N ILE A 68 -8.56 12.82 7.17
CA ILE A 68 -7.70 13.49 6.18
C ILE A 68 -8.59 14.05 5.04
N PRO A 69 -8.51 15.35 4.72
CA PRO A 69 -9.28 15.94 3.63
C PRO A 69 -8.90 15.32 2.26
N LEU A 70 -9.91 15.15 1.39
CA LEU A 70 -9.77 14.38 0.14
C LEU A 70 -8.73 14.96 -0.83
N GLU A 71 -8.51 16.27 -0.77
CA GLU A 71 -7.53 17.02 -1.55
C GLU A 71 -6.08 16.59 -1.29
N ARG A 72 -5.85 15.80 -0.23
CA ARG A 72 -4.53 15.22 0.08
C ARG A 72 -4.26 13.90 -0.66
N PHE A 73 -5.26 13.26 -1.26
CA PHE A 73 -5.10 11.97 -1.93
C PHE A 73 -4.84 12.07 -3.44
N TYR A 74 -4.70 13.28 -3.96
CA TYR A 74 -4.31 13.51 -5.35
C TYR A 74 -3.49 14.79 -5.47
N GLY A 75 -2.66 14.87 -6.51
CA GLY A 75 -1.85 16.04 -6.76
C GLY A 75 -0.65 15.74 -7.66
N PRO A 76 0.17 16.75 -7.96
CA PRO A 76 1.44 16.54 -8.63
C PRO A 76 2.37 15.69 -7.76
N ALA A 77 3.13 14.80 -8.39
CA ALA A 77 4.19 14.04 -7.78
C ALA A 77 5.48 14.24 -8.58
N VAL A 78 6.63 14.16 -7.91
CA VAL A 78 7.95 14.20 -8.53
C VAL A 78 8.56 12.81 -8.44
N LEU A 79 9.06 12.31 -9.57
CA LEU A 79 9.90 11.10 -9.59
C LEU A 79 11.34 11.54 -9.37
N VAL A 80 11.89 11.23 -8.21
CA VAL A 80 13.33 11.34 -7.96
C VAL A 80 13.94 10.00 -8.33
N ASP A 81 14.57 9.93 -9.50
CA ASP A 81 15.22 8.71 -9.98
C ASP A 81 16.60 8.57 -9.33
N LEU A 82 16.65 7.82 -8.22
CA LEU A 82 17.89 7.46 -7.54
C LEU A 82 18.52 6.18 -8.11
N ALA A 83 18.01 5.67 -9.24
CA ALA A 83 18.44 4.42 -9.84
C ALA A 83 19.45 4.50 -11.02
N PRO A 84 20.08 5.64 -11.42
CA PRO A 84 20.96 5.58 -12.59
C PRO A 84 22.35 5.03 -12.23
N GLY A 85 22.71 3.89 -12.82
CA GLY A 85 24.07 3.32 -12.82
C GLY A 85 24.34 2.21 -11.81
N GLY A 86 23.40 1.95 -10.89
CA GLY A 86 23.48 0.87 -9.92
C GLY A 86 24.31 1.22 -8.67
N GLU A 87 23.83 0.74 -7.53
CA GLU A 87 24.57 0.67 -6.26
C GLU A 87 24.56 1.92 -5.37
N LEU A 88 23.38 2.44 -5.01
CA LEU A 88 23.26 2.94 -3.63
C LEU A 88 23.25 1.73 -2.71
N PRO A 89 24.24 1.56 -1.80
CA PRO A 89 24.18 0.48 -0.82
C PRO A 89 22.88 0.53 0.00
N PRO A 90 22.38 -0.62 0.48
CA PRO A 90 21.28 -0.63 1.43
C PRO A 90 21.56 0.31 2.61
N LYS A 91 20.55 1.08 3.01
CA LYS A 91 20.63 2.09 4.09
C LYS A 91 21.45 3.33 3.77
N THR A 92 21.74 3.61 2.49
CA THR A 92 22.29 4.91 2.10
C THR A 92 21.28 6.02 2.43
N PRO A 93 21.66 7.03 3.23
CA PRO A 93 20.76 8.15 3.54
C PRO A 93 20.46 8.96 2.28
N ILE A 94 19.21 9.39 2.14
CA ILE A 94 18.82 10.40 1.15
C ILE A 94 19.04 11.77 1.81
N THR A 95 19.89 12.60 1.22
CA THR A 95 20.23 13.93 1.74
C THR A 95 19.73 15.04 0.80
N PRO A 96 19.63 16.31 1.26
CA PRO A 96 19.25 17.43 0.38
C PRO A 96 20.24 17.74 -0.76
N ASP A 97 21.48 17.25 -0.65
CA ASP A 97 22.55 17.49 -1.63
C ASP A 97 22.59 16.42 -2.75
N MET A 98 21.77 15.37 -2.64
CA MET A 98 21.54 14.37 -3.70
C MET A 98 20.50 14.87 -4.70
#